data_AF-A0A7C5YQL0-F1
#
_entry.id   AF-A0A7C5YQL0-F1
#
_cell.length_a   1.000
_cell.length_b   1.000
_cell.length_c   1.000
_cell.angle_alpha   90.00
_cell.angle_beta   90.00
_cell.angle_gamma   90.00
#
_symmetry.space_group_name_H-M   'P 1'
#
loop_
_entity.id
_entity.type
_entity.pdbx_description
1 polymer ?
#
loop_
_entity_poly.entity_id
_entity_poly.type
_entity_poly.pdbx_seq_one_letter_code
_entity_poly.pdbx_strand_id
1 'polypeptide(L)'
;MKSISDKLILVIALFSWLILTSGIFQKADFGFDPLSYFNLSFSISWAGGFLILILVNGLFNLEKIFQKLNLKISLVIFAVVWLILLIWLQCSAPLLGDGLDRIQALEAGWKKVLSNQPAPLDLLLHWLVYRLFLSLTRDADYLSYQVFSYLAGVIYLISVIIFSLKFFQKNFPRLGFALFLLSLGYVQLFAGYAENYSLIAPALLFWIWGVIESERGRYKVLILSQLVLILLHFFFLLLLPITLVLSWPTPKRRERLILILLALAGIGVMLIALFWVQTHYRGLAIFLSLKRLFSLFHLRAFLNQQILASPGVLILICAGLILSFKEKLKKQELALVISSLILLGFFFTLRPVLGSVRDWDLFSIPAMLYTPALGFLILKRLEANSELALKTILSLILISIFYTLPWLMLNHREEKMTTRIKHHLIQNQDKERWASSYGFLTLAKYAKAQSRTEQAKECYQTAIEINPNYSVNHREFGIYLWKLGEQESAIKEMEIAHQLNPKDALITKLLSHFYLVHSEQLIQNNQIEQAEDYMQKLFELAPESDEVLKALIRFYKVHLPNPEKERYYEKLHDQGRE
;
A
#
# COMPACT_ATOMS: atom_id res chain seq x y z
N MET A 1 -5.41 24.63 -37.56
CA MET A 1 -5.02 23.46 -36.74
C MET A 1 -4.28 23.81 -35.45
N LYS A 2 -3.28 24.73 -35.46
CA LYS A 2 -2.55 25.14 -34.23
C LYS A 2 -3.47 25.72 -33.14
N SER A 3 -4.47 26.53 -33.50
CA SER A 3 -5.46 27.07 -32.54
C SER A 3 -6.49 26.03 -32.05
N ILE A 4 -6.68 24.93 -32.78
CA ILE A 4 -7.63 23.87 -32.44
C ILE A 4 -7.04 22.96 -31.36
N SER A 5 -5.74 22.62 -31.45
CA SER A 5 -5.05 21.85 -30.40
C SER A 5 -5.00 22.59 -29.06
N ASP A 6 -4.79 23.90 -29.10
CA ASP A 6 -4.62 24.70 -27.89
C ASP A 6 -5.91 24.85 -27.09
N LYS A 7 -7.02 25.16 -27.78
CA LYS A 7 -8.35 25.23 -27.16
C LYS A 7 -8.78 23.85 -26.64
N LEU A 8 -8.46 22.79 -27.38
CA LEU A 8 -8.83 21.43 -27.00
C LEU A 8 -8.16 20.98 -25.69
N ILE A 9 -6.87 21.28 -25.50
CA ILE A 9 -6.17 20.94 -24.23
C ILE A 9 -6.76 21.69 -23.05
N LEU A 10 -7.09 22.98 -23.23
CA LEU A 10 -7.73 23.77 -22.18
C LEU A 10 -9.13 23.23 -21.84
N VAL A 11 -9.91 22.85 -22.86
CA VAL A 11 -11.22 22.22 -22.68
C VAL A 11 -11.09 20.88 -21.97
N ILE A 12 -10.11 20.04 -22.33
CA ILE A 12 -9.85 18.76 -21.65
C ILE A 12 -9.43 19.01 -20.20
N ALA A 13 -8.59 20.01 -19.92
CA ALA A 13 -8.18 20.34 -18.56
C ALA A 13 -9.37 20.82 -17.72
N LEU A 14 -10.22 21.68 -18.28
CA LEU A 14 -11.45 22.16 -17.64
C LEU A 14 -12.45 21.01 -17.42
N PHE A 15 -12.61 20.12 -18.40
CA PHE A 15 -13.50 18.96 -18.28
C PHE A 15 -12.97 17.94 -17.27
N SER A 16 -11.67 17.68 -17.28
CA SER A 16 -11.02 16.82 -16.31
C SER A 16 -11.17 17.42 -14.91
N TRP A 17 -11.01 18.73 -14.75
CA TRP A 17 -11.29 19.40 -13.48
C TRP A 17 -12.75 19.34 -13.06
N LEU A 18 -13.69 19.59 -13.98
CA LEU A 18 -15.13 19.47 -13.72
C LEU A 18 -15.46 18.05 -13.26
N ILE A 19 -14.92 17.04 -13.93
CA ILE A 19 -15.04 15.65 -13.47
C ILE A 19 -14.54 15.57 -12.04
N LEU A 20 -13.28 15.95 -11.77
CA LEU A 20 -12.62 15.84 -10.46
C LEU A 20 -13.28 16.65 -9.34
N THR A 21 -14.03 17.71 -9.65
CA THR A 21 -14.57 18.67 -8.65
C THR A 21 -16.10 18.76 -8.60
N SER A 22 -16.83 18.15 -9.53
CA SER A 22 -18.30 18.25 -9.66
C SER A 22 -19.11 17.72 -8.47
N GLY A 23 -18.48 17.16 -7.43
CA GLY A 23 -19.22 16.61 -6.28
C GLY A 23 -20.11 15.42 -6.62
N ILE A 24 -20.04 14.89 -7.85
CA ILE A 24 -20.70 13.64 -8.27
C ILE A 24 -20.14 12.44 -7.47
N PHE A 25 -18.94 12.59 -6.91
CA PHE A 25 -18.31 11.56 -6.10
C PHE A 25 -18.87 11.58 -4.67
N GLN A 26 -19.58 10.50 -4.35
CA GLN A 26 -20.03 10.21 -3.00
C GLN A 26 -18.80 9.93 -2.12
N LYS A 27 -18.93 10.11 -0.80
CA LYS A 27 -17.93 9.71 0.23
C LYS A 27 -17.50 8.22 0.17
N ALA A 28 -18.11 7.47 -0.75
CA ALA A 28 -17.96 6.05 -1.03
C ALA A 28 -16.77 5.68 -1.91
N ASP A 29 -16.39 6.60 -2.78
CA ASP A 29 -15.48 6.32 -3.88
C ASP A 29 -14.04 6.53 -3.43
N PHE A 30 -13.41 5.43 -3.02
CA PHE A 30 -12.01 5.46 -2.60
C PHE A 30 -11.13 6.17 -3.65
N GLY A 31 -10.45 7.23 -3.22
CA GLY A 31 -9.41 7.94 -3.95
C GLY A 31 -9.86 9.21 -4.67
N PHE A 32 -11.13 9.34 -5.08
CA PHE A 32 -11.67 10.48 -5.86
C PHE A 32 -12.29 11.61 -5.05
N ASP A 33 -12.62 11.34 -3.80
CA ASP A 33 -13.33 12.23 -2.93
C ASP A 33 -12.48 12.91 -1.84
N PRO A 34 -11.15 13.15 -1.95
CA PRO A 34 -10.40 13.80 -0.86
C PRO A 34 -11.06 15.09 -0.36
N LEU A 35 -11.65 15.87 -1.27
CA LEU A 35 -12.34 17.13 -0.98
C LEU A 35 -13.60 16.95 -0.11
N SER A 36 -14.26 15.79 -0.13
CA SER A 36 -15.47 15.51 0.68
C SER A 36 -15.21 15.49 2.19
N TYR A 37 -13.93 15.49 2.60
CA TYR A 37 -13.46 15.55 3.99
C TYR A 37 -12.90 16.93 4.35
N PHE A 38 -13.13 17.94 3.52
CA PHE A 38 -12.86 19.34 3.79
C PHE A 38 -14.18 20.12 3.91
N ASN A 39 -14.14 21.26 4.59
CA ASN A 39 -15.31 22.11 4.70
C ASN A 39 -15.64 22.77 3.34
N LEU A 40 -16.85 23.28 3.22
CA LEU A 40 -17.34 23.90 1.99
C LEU A 40 -16.50 25.12 1.60
N SER A 41 -16.08 25.95 2.57
CA SER A 41 -15.27 27.14 2.32
C SER A 41 -13.89 26.81 1.72
N PHE A 42 -13.22 25.77 2.22
CA PHE A 42 -11.99 25.26 1.61
C PHE A 42 -12.26 24.78 0.19
N SER A 43 -13.29 23.95 0.00
CA SER A 43 -13.59 23.34 -1.31
C SER A 43 -13.91 24.39 -2.38
N ILE A 44 -14.69 25.43 -2.04
CA ILE A 44 -15.00 26.55 -2.94
C ILE A 44 -13.73 27.36 -3.25
N SER A 45 -12.94 27.70 -2.23
CA SER A 45 -11.70 28.48 -2.42
C SER A 45 -10.69 27.71 -3.26
N TRP A 46 -10.60 26.39 -3.06
CA TRP A 46 -9.77 25.48 -3.83
C TRP A 46 -10.24 25.43 -5.29
N ALA A 47 -11.53 25.17 -5.52
CA ALA A 47 -12.12 25.18 -6.86
C ALA A 47 -11.93 26.53 -7.58
N GLY A 48 -12.15 27.65 -6.88
CA GLY A 48 -11.95 29.00 -7.42
C GLY A 48 -10.49 29.29 -7.76
N GLY A 49 -9.55 28.92 -6.89
CA GLY A 49 -8.11 29.05 -7.14
C GLY A 49 -7.65 28.29 -8.38
N PHE A 50 -8.19 27.10 -8.62
CA PHE A 50 -7.92 26.33 -9.83
C PHE A 50 -8.36 27.08 -11.09
N LEU A 51 -9.62 27.55 -11.10
CA LEU A 51 -10.18 28.28 -12.23
C LEU A 51 -9.37 29.53 -12.54
N ILE A 52 -8.98 30.29 -11.51
CA ILE A 52 -8.12 31.46 -11.66
C ILE A 52 -6.79 31.07 -12.30
N LEU A 53 -6.13 30.01 -11.83
CA LEU A 53 -4.84 29.56 -12.39
C LEU A 53 -4.96 29.07 -13.84
N ILE A 54 -6.04 28.38 -14.20
CA ILE A 54 -6.32 28.00 -15.59
C ILE A 54 -6.53 29.23 -16.47
N LEU A 55 -7.33 30.21 -16.00
CA LEU A 55 -7.60 31.44 -16.75
C LEU A 55 -6.33 32.26 -16.94
N VAL A 56 -5.51 32.40 -15.89
CA VAL A 56 -4.18 33.04 -15.93
C VAL A 56 -3.28 32.34 -16.94
N ASN A 57 -3.24 31.01 -16.96
CA ASN A 57 -2.47 30.26 -17.97
C ASN A 57 -2.93 30.54 -19.42
N GLY A 58 -4.23 30.78 -19.62
CA GLY A 58 -4.77 31.16 -20.93
C GLY A 58 -4.43 32.59 -21.37
N LEU A 59 -4.19 33.50 -20.42
CA LEU A 59 -4.02 34.93 -20.66
C LEU A 59 -2.53 35.37 -20.74
N PHE A 60 -1.63 34.70 -20.02
CA PHE A 60 -0.22 35.11 -19.92
C PHE A 60 0.71 34.28 -20.79
N ASN A 61 1.71 34.94 -21.39
CA ASN A 61 2.80 34.24 -22.10
C ASN A 61 3.86 33.74 -21.11
N LEU A 62 3.53 32.64 -20.42
CA LEU A 62 4.40 32.01 -19.42
C LEU A 62 5.72 31.49 -20.03
N GLU A 63 5.77 31.24 -21.34
CA GLU A 63 7.00 30.78 -22.02
C GLU A 63 8.16 31.76 -21.83
N LYS A 64 7.89 33.06 -21.98
CA LYS A 64 8.90 34.12 -21.79
C LYS A 64 9.43 34.18 -20.36
N ILE A 65 8.61 33.85 -19.37
CA ILE A 65 9.01 33.82 -17.95
C ILE A 65 9.91 32.61 -17.72
N PHE A 66 9.48 31.43 -18.17
CA PHE A 66 10.26 30.19 -18.02
C PHE A 66 11.61 30.23 -18.74
N GLN A 67 11.69 30.90 -19.90
CA GLN A 67 12.95 31.06 -20.63
C GLN A 67 13.98 31.90 -19.85
N LYS A 68 13.55 32.81 -18.97
CA LYS A 68 14.42 33.65 -18.14
C LYS A 68 14.91 32.95 -16.87
N LEU A 69 14.33 31.81 -16.51
CA LEU A 69 14.69 31.08 -15.30
C LEU A 69 16.04 30.36 -15.48
N ASN A 70 16.91 30.49 -14.47
CA ASN A 70 18.09 29.65 -14.38
C ASN A 70 17.66 28.22 -13.98
N LEU A 71 17.80 27.27 -14.92
CA LEU A 71 17.33 25.90 -14.74
C LEU A 71 17.93 25.23 -13.49
N LYS A 72 19.24 25.37 -13.25
CA LYS A 72 19.91 24.71 -12.12
C LYS A 72 19.39 25.24 -10.79
N ILE A 73 19.32 26.57 -10.66
CA ILE A 73 18.80 27.23 -9.45
C ILE A 73 17.33 26.83 -9.24
N SER A 74 16.52 26.83 -10.30
CA SER A 74 15.11 26.47 -10.22
C SER A 74 14.94 25.03 -9.73
N LEU A 75 15.66 24.07 -10.32
CA LEU A 75 15.59 22.66 -9.90
C LEU A 75 15.99 22.47 -8.43
N VAL A 76 17.00 23.18 -7.94
CA VAL A 76 17.40 23.13 -6.52
C VAL A 76 16.32 23.72 -5.62
N ILE A 77 15.78 24.89 -5.95
CA ILE A 77 14.71 25.51 -5.16
C ILE A 77 13.50 24.58 -5.10
N PHE A 78 13.05 24.04 -6.24
CA PHE A 78 11.92 23.12 -6.28
C PHE A 78 12.20 21.82 -5.52
N ALA A 79 13.41 21.28 -5.63
CA ALA A 79 13.83 20.11 -4.85
C ALA A 79 13.69 20.35 -3.34
N VAL A 80 14.21 21.48 -2.84
CA VAL A 80 14.14 21.85 -1.43
C VAL A 80 12.69 22.07 -1.00
N VAL A 81 11.92 22.85 -1.75
CA VAL A 81 10.51 23.11 -1.45
C VAL A 81 9.70 21.82 -1.42
N TRP A 82 9.92 20.92 -2.39
CA TRP A 82 9.21 19.65 -2.45
C TRP A 82 9.51 18.76 -1.25
N LEU A 83 10.78 18.64 -0.84
CA LEU A 83 11.16 17.88 0.35
C LEU A 83 10.58 18.48 1.64
N ILE A 84 10.60 19.80 1.78
CA ILE A 84 9.98 20.49 2.92
C ILE A 84 8.47 20.20 2.96
N LEU A 85 7.78 20.26 1.82
CA LEU A 85 6.36 19.96 1.72
C LEU A 85 6.04 18.52 2.11
N LEU A 86 6.86 17.53 1.72
CA LEU A 86 6.65 16.14 2.10
C LEU A 86 6.79 15.89 3.60
N ILE A 87 7.78 16.52 4.22
CA ILE A 87 7.99 16.43 5.67
C ILE A 87 6.86 17.15 6.40
N TRP A 88 6.47 18.33 5.91
CA TRP A 88 5.39 19.11 6.52
C TRP A 88 4.04 18.41 6.42
N LEU A 89 3.75 17.76 5.28
CA LEU A 89 2.52 17.02 5.02
C LEU A 89 2.67 15.51 5.29
N GLN A 90 3.54 15.14 6.22
CA GLN A 90 3.75 13.75 6.58
C GLN A 90 2.45 13.06 7.01
N CYS A 91 2.35 11.77 6.70
CA CYS A 91 1.25 10.91 7.13
C CYS A 91 1.16 10.89 8.66
N SER A 92 -0.03 11.13 9.19
CA SER A 92 -0.24 11.24 10.64
C SER A 92 -0.24 9.90 11.37
N ALA A 93 -0.61 8.83 10.68
CA ALA A 93 -0.73 7.50 11.25
C ALA A 93 -0.39 6.42 10.21
N PRO A 94 0.07 5.23 10.64
CA PRO A 94 0.33 4.10 9.74
C PRO A 94 -0.95 3.33 9.38
N LEU A 95 -2.05 4.04 9.06
CA LEU A 95 -3.35 3.43 8.73
C LEU A 95 -3.65 3.41 7.22
N LEU A 96 -2.73 3.89 6.39
CA LEU A 96 -2.81 3.70 4.94
C LEU A 96 -2.23 2.31 4.60
N GLY A 97 -2.86 1.63 3.63
CA GLY A 97 -2.41 0.31 3.15
C GLY A 97 -2.27 -0.71 4.28
N ASP A 98 -1.10 -1.36 4.32
CA ASP A 98 -0.73 -2.36 5.32
C ASP A 98 0.23 -1.79 6.40
N GLY A 99 0.39 -0.46 6.48
CA GLY A 99 1.49 0.14 7.23
C GLY A 99 1.62 -0.30 8.69
N LEU A 100 0.50 -0.45 9.40
CA LEU A 100 0.52 -0.93 10.79
C LEU A 100 1.03 -2.38 10.91
N ASP A 101 0.65 -3.25 9.97
CA ASP A 101 1.13 -4.65 9.95
C ASP A 101 2.61 -4.70 9.57
N ARG A 102 3.06 -3.81 8.67
CA ARG A 102 4.47 -3.70 8.26
C ARG A 102 5.38 -3.27 9.40
N ILE A 103 4.92 -2.35 10.23
CA ILE A 103 5.63 -1.90 11.44
C ILE A 103 5.72 -3.05 12.45
N GLN A 104 4.59 -3.71 12.77
CA GLN A 104 4.53 -4.83 13.71
C GLN A 104 5.40 -6.02 13.26
N ALA A 105 5.54 -6.24 11.95
CA ALA A 105 6.36 -7.33 11.41
C ALA A 105 7.87 -7.15 11.67
N LEU A 106 8.38 -5.93 11.85
CA LEU A 106 9.81 -5.68 12.05
C LEU A 106 10.36 -6.35 13.31
N GLU A 107 9.56 -6.42 14.37
CA GLU A 107 9.92 -7.05 15.64
C GLU A 107 10.04 -8.58 15.54
N ALA A 108 9.41 -9.19 14.53
CA ALA A 108 9.42 -10.64 14.33
C ALA A 108 10.80 -11.19 13.88
N GLY A 109 11.72 -10.31 13.46
CA GLY A 109 13.07 -10.65 13.01
C GLY A 109 13.17 -11.00 11.52
N TRP A 110 14.37 -10.83 10.94
CA TRP A 110 14.58 -10.85 9.48
C TRP A 110 14.11 -12.13 8.78
N LYS A 111 14.28 -13.31 9.40
CA LYS A 111 13.83 -14.58 8.80
C LYS A 111 12.32 -14.60 8.60
N LYS A 112 11.56 -14.12 9.60
CA LYS A 112 10.10 -14.04 9.52
C LYS A 112 9.65 -12.93 8.58
N VAL A 113 10.31 -11.78 8.63
CA VAL A 113 10.06 -10.65 7.71
C VAL A 113 10.21 -11.07 6.25
N LEU A 114 11.22 -11.86 5.91
CA LEU A 114 11.45 -12.30 4.53
C LEU A 114 10.67 -13.57 4.15
N SER A 115 10.23 -14.37 5.12
CA SER A 115 9.55 -15.65 4.82
C SER A 115 8.23 -15.44 4.09
N ASN A 116 8.07 -16.13 2.96
CA ASN A 116 6.86 -16.11 2.13
C ASN A 116 6.43 -14.72 1.63
N GLN A 117 7.36 -13.75 1.55
CA GLN A 117 7.08 -12.41 1.04
C GLN A 117 7.69 -12.20 -0.36
N PRO A 118 6.99 -11.51 -1.28
CA PRO A 118 7.41 -11.37 -2.68
C PRO A 118 8.36 -10.17 -2.95
N ALA A 119 8.82 -9.48 -1.90
CA ALA A 119 9.58 -8.21 -1.97
C ALA A 119 10.90 -8.26 -1.16
N PRO A 120 11.84 -9.17 -1.49
CA PRO A 120 12.94 -9.50 -0.60
C PRO A 120 13.92 -8.35 -0.34
N LEU A 121 14.27 -7.56 -1.36
CA LEU A 121 15.22 -6.44 -1.18
C LEU A 121 14.57 -5.31 -0.40
N ASP A 122 13.32 -4.97 -0.71
CA ASP A 122 12.61 -3.87 -0.06
C ASP A 122 12.44 -4.14 1.45
N LEU A 123 11.98 -5.34 1.81
CA LEU A 123 11.81 -5.75 3.21
C LEU A 123 13.14 -5.88 3.97
N LEU A 124 14.20 -6.35 3.30
CA LEU A 124 15.53 -6.39 3.89
C LEU A 124 16.05 -4.99 4.21
N LEU A 125 15.87 -4.03 3.31
CA LEU A 125 16.29 -2.65 3.51
C LEU A 125 15.54 -2.00 4.69
N HIS A 126 14.23 -2.18 4.78
CA HIS A 126 13.44 -1.72 5.93
C HIS A 126 13.93 -2.33 7.25
N TRP A 127 14.18 -3.64 7.27
CA TRP A 127 14.72 -4.30 8.46
C TRP A 127 16.12 -3.81 8.84
N LEU A 128 16.99 -3.53 7.87
CA LEU A 128 18.31 -2.97 8.13
C LEU A 128 18.21 -1.56 8.74
N VAL A 129 17.33 -0.71 8.22
CA VAL A 129 17.07 0.63 8.80
C VAL A 129 16.53 0.50 10.22
N TYR A 130 15.57 -0.40 10.45
CA TYR A 130 15.07 -0.73 11.78
C TYR A 130 16.17 -1.11 12.76
N ARG A 131 17.12 -1.95 12.33
CA ARG A 131 18.25 -2.35 13.17
C ARG A 131 19.16 -1.19 13.55
N LEU A 132 19.28 -0.16 12.71
CA LEU A 132 20.06 1.04 13.03
C LEU A 132 19.35 1.90 14.09
N PHE A 133 18.02 1.98 14.04
CA PHE A 133 17.24 2.78 14.99
C PHE A 133 16.90 2.06 16.30
N LEU A 134 16.97 0.73 16.33
CA LEU A 134 16.58 -0.08 17.49
C LEU A 134 17.35 0.29 18.77
N SER A 135 18.61 0.72 18.65
CA SER A 135 19.41 1.17 19.80
C SER A 135 19.20 2.64 20.16
N LEU A 136 18.47 3.41 19.35
CA LEU A 136 18.34 4.86 19.47
C LEU A 136 16.99 5.30 20.05
N THR A 137 15.91 4.57 19.78
CA THR A 137 14.56 4.95 20.22
C THR A 137 13.67 3.73 20.43
N ARG A 138 12.61 3.89 21.24
CA ARG A 138 11.57 2.87 21.43
C ARG A 138 10.61 2.80 20.23
N ASP A 139 10.44 3.90 19.50
CA ASP A 139 9.58 3.99 18.30
C ASP A 139 10.38 3.67 17.03
N ALA A 140 11.39 2.79 17.15
CA ALA A 140 12.32 2.51 16.07
C ALA A 140 11.63 1.90 14.86
N ASP A 141 10.57 1.12 15.07
CA ASP A 141 9.75 0.48 14.06
C ASP A 141 9.08 1.51 13.13
N TYR A 142 8.32 2.46 13.68
CA TYR A 142 7.63 3.48 12.90
C TYR A 142 8.61 4.50 12.29
N LEU A 143 9.58 4.96 13.09
CA LEU A 143 10.58 5.93 12.63
C LEU A 143 11.39 5.38 11.44
N SER A 144 11.69 4.09 11.43
CA SER A 144 12.44 3.47 10.33
C SER A 144 11.71 3.53 9.00
N TYR A 145 10.42 3.25 9.01
CA TYR A 145 9.58 3.39 7.83
C TYR A 145 9.45 4.85 7.38
N GLN A 146 9.30 5.79 8.31
CA GLN A 146 9.24 7.21 7.98
C GLN A 146 10.54 7.71 7.33
N VAL A 147 11.69 7.39 7.93
CA VAL A 147 13.00 7.76 7.38
C VAL A 147 13.23 7.12 6.02
N PHE A 148 12.86 5.85 5.85
CA PHE A 148 12.98 5.17 4.57
C PHE A 148 12.06 5.78 3.49
N SER A 149 10.84 6.15 3.85
CA SER A 149 9.91 6.88 2.97
C SER A 149 10.53 8.19 2.44
N TYR A 150 11.14 9.00 3.32
CA TYR A 150 11.83 10.22 2.91
C TYR A 150 13.06 9.94 2.03
N LEU A 151 13.86 8.92 2.38
CA LEU A 151 15.01 8.52 1.59
C LEU A 151 14.61 8.07 0.18
N ALA A 152 13.54 7.28 0.05
CA ALA A 152 12.97 6.89 -1.23
C ALA A 152 12.50 8.11 -2.03
N GLY A 153 11.91 9.11 -1.36
CA GLY A 153 11.56 10.41 -1.95
C GLY A 153 12.76 11.17 -2.51
N VAL A 154 13.87 11.23 -1.77
CA VAL A 154 15.13 11.84 -2.23
C VAL A 154 15.68 11.09 -3.45
N ILE A 155 15.69 9.75 -3.43
CA ILE A 155 16.13 8.91 -4.55
C ILE A 155 15.24 9.17 -5.78
N TYR A 156 13.92 9.25 -5.60
CA TYR A 156 12.97 9.57 -6.66
C TYR A 156 13.21 10.96 -7.25
N LEU A 157 13.36 11.98 -6.41
CA LEU A 157 13.66 13.35 -6.82
C LEU A 157 14.94 13.43 -7.66
N ILE A 158 16.03 12.81 -7.21
CA ILE A 158 17.28 12.74 -7.95
C ILE A 158 17.07 12.03 -9.29
N SER A 159 16.35 10.91 -9.29
CA SER A 159 16.05 10.14 -10.51
C SER A 159 15.25 10.96 -11.53
N VAL A 160 14.25 11.71 -11.07
CA VAL A 160 13.43 12.60 -11.91
C VAL A 160 14.27 13.72 -12.51
N ILE A 161 15.13 14.36 -11.71
CA ILE A 161 16.03 15.43 -12.19
C ILE A 161 17.01 14.88 -13.23
N ILE A 162 17.67 13.75 -12.95
CA ILE A 162 18.63 13.15 -13.90
C ILE A 162 17.92 12.76 -15.19
N PHE A 163 16.75 12.11 -15.09
CA PHE A 163 15.98 11.69 -16.26
C PHE A 163 15.59 12.89 -17.12
N SER A 164 15.06 13.96 -16.51
CA SER A 164 14.60 15.14 -17.23
C SER A 164 15.76 15.84 -17.96
N LEU A 165 16.89 16.06 -17.27
CA LEU A 165 18.09 16.67 -17.84
C LEU A 165 18.66 15.87 -19.01
N LYS A 166 18.57 14.55 -18.94
CA LYS A 166 19.13 13.63 -19.92
C LYS A 166 18.34 13.53 -21.22
N PHE A 167 17.00 13.50 -21.13
CA PHE A 167 16.17 13.13 -22.29
C PHE A 167 15.47 14.32 -22.97
N PHE A 168 15.41 15.48 -22.32
CA PHE A 168 14.90 16.73 -22.92
C PHE A 168 16.05 17.68 -23.26
N GLN A 169 15.91 18.41 -24.37
CA GLN A 169 16.91 19.37 -24.85
C GLN A 169 16.62 20.77 -24.32
N LYS A 170 15.36 21.20 -24.33
CA LYS A 170 14.96 22.54 -23.90
C LYS A 170 14.80 22.61 -22.37
N ASN A 171 15.15 23.76 -21.78
CA ASN A 171 15.04 23.98 -20.33
C ASN A 171 13.61 23.83 -19.80
N PHE A 172 12.63 24.30 -20.58
CA PHE A 172 11.24 24.27 -20.15
C PHE A 172 10.66 22.84 -20.05
N PRO A 173 10.77 21.95 -21.05
CA PRO A 173 10.39 20.55 -20.90
C PRO A 173 11.14 19.80 -19.79
N ARG A 174 12.42 20.13 -19.53
CA ARG A 174 13.18 19.56 -18.40
C ARG A 174 12.51 19.87 -17.07
N LEU A 175 12.29 21.16 -16.80
CA LEU A 175 11.68 21.61 -15.56
C LEU A 175 10.23 21.14 -15.46
N GLY A 176 9.47 21.26 -16.55
CA GLY A 176 8.06 20.89 -16.62
C GLY A 176 7.81 19.40 -16.39
N PHE A 177 8.58 18.52 -17.04
CA PHE A 177 8.47 17.08 -16.81
C PHE A 177 8.84 16.70 -15.37
N ALA A 178 9.87 17.34 -14.81
CA ALA A 178 10.26 17.10 -13.43
C ALA A 178 9.15 17.51 -12.45
N LEU A 179 8.63 18.73 -12.56
CA LEU A 179 7.54 19.21 -11.72
C LEU A 179 6.27 18.37 -11.87
N PHE A 180 5.96 17.91 -13.08
CA PHE A 180 4.85 17.01 -13.32
C PHE A 180 5.00 15.71 -12.53
N LEU A 181 6.13 15.01 -12.65
CA LEU A 181 6.36 13.75 -11.93
C LEU A 181 6.41 13.89 -10.41
N LEU A 182 6.77 15.08 -9.91
CA LEU A 182 6.79 15.41 -8.48
C LEU A 182 5.41 15.84 -7.94
N SER A 183 4.39 15.96 -8.81
CA SER A 183 3.04 16.39 -8.43
C SER A 183 1.99 15.27 -8.41
N LEU A 184 2.39 14.04 -8.72
CA LEU A 184 1.49 12.88 -8.86
C LEU A 184 1.00 12.33 -7.51
N GLY A 185 -0.15 11.67 -7.47
CA GLY A 185 -0.77 11.25 -6.20
C GLY A 185 0.03 10.22 -5.42
N TYR A 186 0.77 9.35 -6.12
CA TYR A 186 1.66 8.36 -5.48
C TYR A 186 2.84 8.99 -4.73
N VAL A 187 3.06 10.30 -4.84
CA VAL A 187 4.04 11.04 -4.02
C VAL A 187 3.73 10.94 -2.52
N GLN A 188 2.51 10.59 -2.12
CA GLN A 188 2.18 10.24 -0.73
C GLN A 188 3.08 9.14 -0.14
N LEU A 189 3.65 8.24 -0.96
CA LEU A 189 4.65 7.25 -0.54
C LEU A 189 5.93 7.85 0.03
N PHE A 190 6.20 9.12 -0.27
CA PHE A 190 7.39 9.84 0.19
C PHE A 190 7.11 10.79 1.36
N ALA A 191 5.87 10.86 1.83
CA ALA A 191 5.44 11.74 2.90
C ALA A 191 5.31 10.97 4.23
N GLY A 192 6.39 10.31 4.66
CA GLY A 192 6.43 9.55 5.92
C GLY A 192 5.47 8.35 5.97
N TYR A 193 5.12 7.80 4.80
CA TYR A 193 4.19 6.69 4.69
C TYR A 193 4.90 5.34 4.91
N ALA A 194 4.44 4.56 5.89
CA ALA A 194 4.98 3.25 6.21
C ALA A 194 4.50 2.19 5.21
N GLU A 195 5.26 1.95 4.15
CA GLU A 195 4.88 1.03 3.07
C GLU A 195 6.08 0.43 2.33
N ASN A 196 5.94 -0.79 1.80
CA ASN A 196 7.00 -1.55 1.12
C ASN A 196 7.00 -1.41 -0.42
N TYR A 197 6.61 -0.24 -0.93
CA TYR A 197 6.57 0.09 -2.37
C TYR A 197 7.31 1.38 -2.73
N SER A 198 7.90 2.07 -1.76
CA SER A 198 8.45 3.43 -1.94
C SER A 198 9.59 3.50 -2.97
N LEU A 199 10.41 2.44 -3.11
CA LEU A 199 11.48 2.40 -4.11
C LEU A 199 11.02 2.00 -5.51
N ILE A 200 9.77 1.60 -5.70
CA ILE A 200 9.26 1.16 -7.00
C ILE A 200 9.24 2.29 -8.02
N ALA A 201 8.75 3.48 -7.64
CA ALA A 201 8.67 4.62 -8.54
C ALA A 201 10.05 5.01 -9.14
N PRO A 202 11.13 5.20 -8.35
CA PRO A 202 12.46 5.44 -8.93
C PRO A 202 12.99 4.24 -9.74
N ALA A 203 12.73 3.00 -9.32
CA ALA A 203 13.19 1.82 -10.05
C ALA A 203 12.49 1.66 -11.41
N LEU A 204 11.18 1.96 -11.49
CA LEU A 204 10.43 1.98 -12.75
C LEU A 204 10.92 3.10 -13.67
N LEU A 205 11.23 4.28 -13.14
CA LEU A 205 11.82 5.35 -13.93
C LEU A 205 13.21 4.96 -14.47
N PHE A 206 14.01 4.25 -13.67
CA PHE A 206 15.28 3.67 -14.10
C PHE A 206 15.11 2.60 -15.18
N TRP A 207 14.04 1.80 -15.11
CA TRP A 207 13.69 0.84 -16.14
C TRP A 207 13.24 1.51 -17.46
N ILE A 208 12.42 2.57 -17.38
CA ILE A 208 12.04 3.39 -18.54
C ILE A 208 13.28 3.99 -19.20
N TRP A 209 14.23 4.50 -18.41
CA TRP A 209 15.54 4.92 -18.92
C TRP A 209 16.19 3.76 -19.67
N GLY A 210 16.31 2.58 -19.07
CA GLY A 210 16.87 1.38 -19.70
C GLY A 210 16.22 1.05 -21.05
N VAL A 211 14.89 1.13 -21.15
CA VAL A 211 14.15 0.92 -22.41
C VAL A 211 14.57 1.94 -23.45
N ILE A 212 14.62 3.23 -23.11
CA ILE A 212 15.03 4.28 -24.05
C ILE A 212 16.49 4.10 -24.50
N GLU A 213 17.40 3.77 -23.58
CA GLU A 213 18.81 3.54 -23.88
C GLU A 213 19.06 2.26 -24.71
N SER A 214 18.14 1.30 -24.68
CA SER A 214 18.20 0.12 -25.56
C SER A 214 18.12 0.51 -27.04
N GLU A 215 17.49 1.64 -27.39
CA GLU A 215 17.50 2.19 -28.76
C GLU A 215 18.92 2.51 -29.23
N ARG A 216 19.81 2.85 -28.30
CA ARG A 216 21.23 3.16 -28.53
C ARG A 216 22.16 1.96 -28.32
N GLY A 217 21.59 0.74 -28.23
CA GLY A 217 22.34 -0.50 -28.00
C GLY A 217 22.83 -0.69 -26.56
N ARG A 218 22.46 0.15 -25.60
CA ARG A 218 22.93 0.06 -24.19
C ARG A 218 22.02 -0.81 -23.33
N TYR A 219 21.88 -2.09 -23.68
CA TYR A 219 20.98 -3.04 -23.02
C TYR A 219 21.33 -3.36 -21.56
N LYS A 220 22.59 -3.18 -21.14
CA LYS A 220 23.01 -3.44 -19.75
C LYS A 220 22.21 -2.63 -18.71
N VAL A 221 21.82 -1.40 -19.06
CA VAL A 221 20.99 -0.54 -18.19
C VAL A 221 19.61 -1.14 -18.00
N LEU A 222 19.02 -1.68 -19.07
CA LEU A 222 17.71 -2.34 -19.03
C LEU A 222 17.74 -3.64 -18.22
N ILE A 223 18.79 -4.43 -18.37
CA ILE A 223 18.96 -5.67 -17.59
C ILE A 223 19.14 -5.35 -16.10
N LEU A 224 20.01 -4.39 -15.77
CA LEU A 224 20.25 -4.01 -14.38
C LEU A 224 18.98 -3.46 -13.71
N SER A 225 18.26 -2.56 -14.38
CA SER A 225 17.00 -2.03 -13.86
C SER A 225 15.93 -3.10 -13.69
N GLN A 226 15.84 -4.08 -14.59
CA GLN A 226 14.93 -5.23 -14.46
C GLN A 226 15.28 -6.11 -13.25
N LEU A 227 16.56 -6.35 -12.99
CA LEU A 227 17.01 -7.10 -11.81
C LEU A 227 16.63 -6.38 -10.51
N VAL A 228 16.86 -5.06 -10.45
CA VAL A 228 16.46 -4.24 -9.30
C VAL A 228 14.94 -4.33 -9.09
N LEU A 229 14.14 -4.21 -10.14
CA LEU A 229 12.69 -4.32 -10.04
C LEU A 229 12.24 -5.69 -9.50
N ILE A 230 12.78 -6.80 -10.01
CA ILE A 230 12.43 -8.15 -9.52
C ILE A 230 12.78 -8.30 -8.04
N LEU A 231 13.92 -7.75 -7.60
CA LEU A 231 14.34 -7.80 -6.20
C LEU A 231 13.46 -6.95 -5.28
N LEU A 232 12.98 -5.80 -5.78
CA LEU A 232 12.01 -4.99 -5.06
C LEU A 232 10.65 -5.68 -5.00
N HIS A 233 10.20 -6.33 -6.09
CA HIS A 233 9.02 -7.19 -6.07
C HIS A 233 8.92 -8.16 -7.25
N PHE A 234 8.48 -9.40 -6.99
CA PHE A 234 8.35 -10.43 -8.02
C PHE A 234 7.28 -10.19 -9.11
N PHE A 235 6.30 -9.29 -8.95
CA PHE A 235 5.35 -9.03 -10.05
C PHE A 235 6.06 -8.34 -11.24
N PHE A 236 7.25 -7.76 -11.06
CA PHE A 236 8.01 -7.21 -12.17
C PHE A 236 8.60 -8.27 -13.11
N LEU A 237 8.48 -9.56 -12.77
CA LEU A 237 8.69 -10.65 -13.73
C LEU A 237 7.73 -10.56 -14.93
N LEU A 238 6.58 -9.86 -14.80
CA LEU A 238 5.69 -9.54 -15.91
C LEU A 238 6.36 -8.70 -17.01
N LEU A 239 7.39 -7.91 -16.67
CA LEU A 239 8.12 -7.07 -17.62
C LEU A 239 9.32 -7.80 -18.25
N LEU A 240 9.72 -8.95 -17.70
CA LEU A 240 10.86 -9.73 -18.16
C LEU A 240 10.80 -10.08 -19.66
N PRO A 241 9.66 -10.52 -20.23
CA PRO A 241 9.59 -10.82 -21.67
C PRO A 241 9.96 -9.61 -22.55
N ILE A 242 9.53 -8.41 -22.15
CA ILE A 242 9.83 -7.17 -22.88
C ILE A 242 11.31 -6.83 -22.74
N THR A 243 11.86 -6.94 -21.54
CA THR A 243 13.30 -6.75 -21.31
C THR A 243 14.15 -7.71 -22.13
N LEU A 244 13.76 -8.98 -22.25
CA LEU A 244 14.47 -9.98 -23.05
C LEU A 244 14.44 -9.63 -24.55
N VAL A 245 13.28 -9.24 -25.09
CA VAL A 245 13.11 -8.87 -26.51
C VAL A 245 13.85 -7.59 -26.89
N LEU A 246 13.99 -6.64 -25.96
CA LEU A 246 14.74 -5.42 -26.19
C LEU A 246 16.25 -5.61 -26.01
N SER A 247 16.65 -6.43 -25.03
CA SER A 247 18.06 -6.73 -24.76
C SER A 247 18.69 -7.63 -25.83
N TRP A 248 17.87 -8.35 -26.59
CA TRP A 248 18.32 -9.27 -27.63
C TRP A 248 17.56 -9.03 -28.96
N PRO A 249 17.91 -7.97 -29.73
CA PRO A 249 17.10 -7.55 -30.88
C PRO A 249 17.15 -8.51 -32.08
N THR A 250 18.23 -9.29 -32.26
CA THR A 250 18.41 -10.23 -33.39
C THR A 250 18.81 -11.63 -32.90
N PRO A 251 17.95 -12.34 -32.15
CA PRO A 251 18.27 -13.65 -31.62
C PRO A 251 18.25 -14.73 -32.69
N LYS A 252 19.24 -15.64 -32.67
CA LYS A 252 19.21 -16.87 -33.47
C LYS A 252 18.06 -17.79 -33.00
N ARG A 253 17.67 -18.79 -33.80
CA ARG A 253 16.54 -19.71 -33.47
C ARG A 253 16.68 -20.37 -32.10
N ARG A 254 17.89 -20.84 -31.74
CA ARG A 254 18.18 -21.44 -30.42
C ARG A 254 18.07 -20.40 -29.29
N GLU A 255 18.58 -19.19 -29.51
CA GLU A 255 18.49 -18.09 -28.53
C GLU A 255 17.03 -17.67 -28.31
N ARG A 256 16.20 -17.63 -29.36
CA ARG A 256 14.77 -17.35 -29.23
C ARG A 256 14.07 -18.36 -28.32
N LEU A 257 14.41 -19.65 -28.44
CA LEU A 257 13.87 -20.68 -27.56
C LEU A 257 14.29 -20.45 -26.10
N ILE A 258 15.56 -20.09 -25.86
CA ILE A 258 16.06 -19.76 -24.51
C ILE A 258 15.31 -18.55 -23.93
N LEU A 259 15.11 -17.48 -24.71
CA LEU A 259 14.38 -16.29 -24.24
C LEU A 259 12.92 -16.62 -23.88
N ILE A 260 12.26 -17.49 -24.66
CA ILE A 260 10.91 -17.97 -24.36
C ILE A 260 10.91 -18.79 -23.06
N LEU A 261 11.86 -19.72 -22.90
CA LEU A 261 11.97 -20.52 -21.67
C LEU A 261 12.25 -19.65 -20.44
N LEU A 262 13.09 -18.63 -20.55
CA LEU A 262 13.35 -17.67 -19.47
C LEU A 262 12.11 -16.84 -19.12
N ALA A 263 11.36 -16.38 -20.13
CA ALA A 263 10.10 -15.68 -19.93
C ALA A 263 9.07 -16.57 -19.21
N LEU A 264 8.91 -17.82 -19.65
CA LEU A 264 8.02 -18.80 -19.03
C LEU A 264 8.44 -19.15 -17.60
N ALA A 265 9.75 -19.32 -17.35
CA ALA A 265 10.28 -19.54 -16.02
C ALA A 265 9.99 -18.35 -15.09
N GLY A 266 10.16 -17.11 -15.58
CA GLY A 266 9.79 -15.90 -14.84
C GLY A 266 8.31 -15.85 -14.48
N ILE A 267 7.42 -16.20 -15.42
CA ILE A 267 5.98 -16.31 -15.14
C ILE A 267 5.71 -17.41 -14.10
N GLY A 268 6.39 -18.55 -14.19
CA GLY A 268 6.29 -19.64 -13.21
C GLY A 268 6.67 -19.20 -11.80
N VAL A 269 7.79 -18.49 -11.64
CA VAL A 269 8.23 -17.94 -10.34
C VAL A 269 7.20 -16.95 -9.79
N MET A 270 6.63 -16.09 -10.65
CA MET A 270 5.57 -15.17 -10.23
C MET A 270 4.32 -15.92 -9.74
N LEU A 271 3.90 -17.00 -10.42
CA LEU A 271 2.75 -17.81 -9.99
C LEU A 271 3.00 -18.49 -8.65
N ILE A 272 4.23 -18.96 -8.39
CA ILE A 272 4.63 -19.50 -7.09
C ILE A 272 4.57 -18.41 -6.01
N ALA A 273 5.07 -17.20 -6.32
CA ALA A 273 5.01 -16.07 -5.40
C ALA A 273 3.56 -15.69 -5.06
N LEU A 274 2.66 -15.70 -6.05
CA LEU A 274 1.23 -15.45 -5.84
C LEU A 274 0.59 -16.54 -4.99
N PHE A 275 0.98 -17.80 -5.16
CA PHE A 275 0.56 -18.89 -4.31
C PHE A 275 0.99 -18.66 -2.85
N TRP A 276 2.23 -18.23 -2.60
CA TRP A 276 2.69 -17.89 -1.25
C TRP A 276 1.90 -16.75 -0.63
N VAL A 277 1.63 -15.68 -1.38
CA VAL A 277 0.77 -14.58 -0.94
C VAL A 277 -0.63 -15.13 -0.58
N GLN A 278 -1.19 -16.03 -1.40
CA GLN A 278 -2.51 -16.59 -1.13
C GLN A 278 -2.54 -17.43 0.14
N THR A 279 -1.47 -18.19 0.41
CA THR A 279 -1.32 -18.94 1.66
C THR A 279 -1.14 -18.01 2.86
N HIS A 280 -0.44 -16.87 2.70
CA HIS A 280 -0.26 -15.87 3.76
C HIS A 280 -1.60 -15.27 4.20
N TYR A 281 -2.47 -14.92 3.24
CA TYR A 281 -3.83 -14.44 3.51
C TYR A 281 -4.86 -15.57 3.74
N ARG A 282 -4.41 -16.73 4.26
CA ARG A 282 -5.24 -17.86 4.68
C ARG A 282 -6.26 -18.33 3.62
N GLY A 283 -5.87 -18.31 2.34
CA GLY A 283 -6.70 -18.78 1.24
C GLY A 283 -7.67 -17.76 0.65
N LEU A 284 -7.62 -16.49 1.09
CA LEU A 284 -8.33 -15.41 0.39
C LEU A 284 -7.88 -15.36 -1.06
N ALA A 285 -8.84 -15.49 -1.98
CA ALA A 285 -8.56 -15.32 -3.40
C ALA A 285 -7.92 -13.94 -3.61
N ILE A 286 -6.76 -13.90 -4.26
CA ILE A 286 -6.07 -12.64 -4.61
C ILE A 286 -6.76 -12.00 -5.82
N PHE A 287 -7.27 -12.83 -6.73
CA PHE A 287 -7.91 -12.39 -7.96
C PHE A 287 -9.42 -12.23 -7.81
N LEU A 288 -9.99 -11.31 -8.57
CA LEU A 288 -11.42 -11.15 -8.71
C LEU A 288 -12.02 -12.34 -9.48
N SER A 289 -13.19 -12.81 -9.03
CA SER A 289 -13.99 -13.75 -9.81
C SER A 289 -14.44 -13.11 -11.13
N LEU A 290 -14.61 -13.91 -12.18
CA LEU A 290 -15.12 -13.44 -13.48
C LEU A 290 -16.44 -12.66 -13.39
N LYS A 291 -17.32 -12.97 -12.42
CA LYS A 291 -18.58 -12.24 -12.19
C LYS A 291 -18.38 -10.81 -11.66
N ARG A 292 -17.30 -10.56 -10.92
CA ARG A 292 -16.96 -9.26 -10.33
C ARG A 292 -16.07 -8.44 -11.26
N LEU A 293 -15.19 -9.12 -12.00
CA LEU A 293 -14.38 -8.53 -13.05
C LEU A 293 -15.30 -7.84 -14.07
N PHE A 294 -14.95 -6.63 -14.49
CA PHE A 294 -15.76 -5.77 -15.37
C PHE A 294 -17.15 -5.34 -14.85
N SER A 295 -17.53 -5.63 -13.60
CA SER A 295 -18.72 -4.99 -13.02
C SER A 295 -18.55 -3.46 -13.00
N LEU A 296 -19.65 -2.70 -13.10
CA LEU A 296 -19.61 -1.22 -13.03
C LEU A 296 -18.93 -0.72 -11.76
N PHE A 297 -19.14 -1.41 -10.64
CA PHE A 297 -18.48 -1.11 -9.38
C PHE A 297 -16.96 -1.29 -9.48
N HIS A 298 -16.50 -2.42 -10.03
CA HIS A 298 -15.07 -2.68 -10.21
C HIS A 298 -14.41 -1.68 -11.16
N LEU A 299 -15.03 -1.42 -12.32
CA LEU A 299 -14.54 -0.46 -13.31
C LEU A 299 -14.39 0.94 -12.72
N ARG A 300 -15.43 1.42 -12.02
CA ARG A 300 -15.42 2.71 -11.33
C ARG A 300 -14.33 2.74 -10.26
N ALA A 301 -14.25 1.73 -9.40
CA ALA A 301 -13.27 1.68 -8.32
C ALA A 301 -11.81 1.67 -8.83
N PHE A 302 -11.51 0.86 -9.85
CA PHE A 302 -10.17 0.79 -10.41
C PHE A 302 -9.80 2.09 -11.13
N LEU A 303 -10.70 2.64 -11.96
CA LEU A 303 -10.51 3.96 -12.58
C LEU A 303 -10.26 5.03 -11.51
N ASN A 304 -10.97 4.91 -10.37
CA ASN A 304 -10.82 5.82 -9.25
C ASN A 304 -9.43 5.80 -8.62
N GLN A 305 -8.88 4.61 -8.39
CA GLN A 305 -7.52 4.47 -7.92
C GLN A 305 -6.49 4.98 -8.95
N GLN A 306 -6.70 4.71 -10.24
CA GLN A 306 -5.75 5.16 -11.28
C GLN A 306 -5.71 6.69 -11.41
N ILE A 307 -6.84 7.37 -11.21
CA ILE A 307 -6.90 8.83 -11.23
C ILE A 307 -6.31 9.41 -9.94
N LEU A 308 -6.49 8.75 -8.80
CA LEU A 308 -5.73 9.12 -7.59
C LEU A 308 -4.22 9.06 -7.84
N ALA A 309 -3.73 7.95 -8.40
CA ALA A 309 -2.31 7.78 -8.65
C ALA A 309 -1.77 8.72 -9.76
N SER A 310 -2.57 8.98 -10.79
CA SER A 310 -2.23 9.83 -11.94
C SER A 310 -3.39 10.77 -12.30
N PRO A 311 -3.53 11.91 -11.61
CA PRO A 311 -4.67 12.82 -11.86
C PRO A 311 -4.70 13.38 -13.29
N GLY A 312 -3.53 13.48 -13.93
CA GLY A 312 -3.39 13.90 -15.32
C GLY A 312 -3.65 12.81 -16.38
N VAL A 313 -4.09 11.61 -16.00
CA VAL A 313 -4.21 10.46 -16.93
C VAL A 313 -5.13 10.75 -18.13
N LEU A 314 -6.25 11.47 -17.93
CA LEU A 314 -7.15 11.83 -19.03
C LEU A 314 -6.48 12.76 -20.04
N ILE A 315 -5.70 13.73 -19.55
CA ILE A 315 -4.93 14.63 -20.41
C ILE A 315 -3.88 13.83 -21.19
N LEU A 316 -3.18 12.89 -20.53
CA LEU A 316 -2.19 12.03 -21.18
C LEU A 316 -2.82 11.15 -22.27
N ILE A 317 -3.96 10.52 -21.99
CA ILE A 317 -4.65 9.68 -22.98
C ILE A 317 -5.11 10.52 -24.17
N CYS A 318 -5.79 11.65 -23.93
CA CYS A 318 -6.28 12.50 -25.00
C CYS A 318 -5.14 13.11 -25.83
N ALA A 319 -4.10 13.66 -25.18
CA ALA A 319 -2.92 14.18 -25.87
C ALA A 319 -2.18 13.07 -26.64
N GLY A 320 -2.07 11.89 -26.03
CA GLY A 320 -1.58 10.67 -26.66
C GLY A 320 -2.35 10.37 -27.95
N LEU A 321 -3.67 10.23 -27.90
CA LEU A 321 -4.51 9.96 -29.07
C LEU A 321 -4.34 11.03 -30.15
N ILE A 322 -4.44 12.31 -29.80
CA ILE A 322 -4.29 13.44 -30.75
C ILE A 322 -2.93 13.40 -31.47
N LEU A 323 -1.86 13.03 -30.76
CA LEU A 323 -0.50 13.01 -31.30
C LEU A 323 -0.13 11.69 -31.99
N SER A 324 -0.72 10.56 -31.57
CA SER A 324 -0.41 9.21 -32.06
C SER A 324 -0.92 8.95 -33.49
N PHE A 325 -1.88 9.73 -33.98
CA PHE A 325 -2.38 9.60 -35.35
C PHE A 325 -1.43 10.12 -36.43
N LYS A 326 -0.28 10.73 -36.07
CA LYS A 326 0.64 11.33 -37.05
C LYS A 326 1.89 10.50 -37.35
N GLU A 327 2.37 9.68 -36.40
CA GLU A 327 3.65 8.97 -36.53
C GLU A 327 3.58 7.56 -35.93
N LYS A 328 4.20 6.58 -36.60
CA LYS A 328 4.27 5.20 -36.12
C LYS A 328 5.19 5.10 -34.90
N LEU A 329 4.73 4.40 -33.85
CA LEU A 329 5.54 4.17 -32.65
C LEU A 329 6.80 3.36 -32.96
N LYS A 330 7.94 3.78 -32.40
CA LYS A 330 9.18 2.99 -32.43
C LYS A 330 9.08 1.76 -31.54
N LYS A 331 9.98 0.78 -31.73
CA LYS A 331 10.02 -0.47 -30.94
C LYS A 331 10.03 -0.21 -29.42
N GLN A 332 10.82 0.75 -28.96
CA GLN A 332 10.94 1.11 -27.53
C GLN A 332 9.68 1.80 -27.00
N GLU A 333 9.07 2.68 -27.80
CA GLU A 333 7.83 3.35 -27.41
C GLU A 333 6.68 2.35 -27.32
N LEU A 334 6.60 1.43 -28.28
CA LEU A 334 5.66 0.31 -28.25
C LEU A 334 5.90 -0.58 -27.02
N ALA A 335 7.15 -0.85 -26.68
CA ALA A 335 7.49 -1.62 -25.47
C ALA A 335 7.01 -0.92 -24.19
N LEU A 336 7.14 0.40 -24.09
CA LEU A 336 6.60 1.16 -22.94
C LEU A 336 5.08 1.05 -22.84
N VAL A 337 4.36 1.19 -23.97
CA VAL A 337 2.90 1.07 -24.03
C VAL A 337 2.45 -0.34 -23.64
N ILE A 338 3.06 -1.38 -24.23
CA ILE A 338 2.72 -2.78 -23.91
C ILE A 338 3.01 -3.07 -22.44
N SER A 339 4.15 -2.61 -21.89
CA SER A 339 4.49 -2.80 -20.48
C SER A 339 3.46 -2.15 -19.55
N SER A 340 3.01 -0.94 -19.90
CA SER A 340 1.94 -0.25 -19.19
C SER A 340 0.63 -1.03 -19.21
N LEU A 341 0.25 -1.59 -20.37
CA LEU A 341 -0.95 -2.42 -20.50
C LEU A 341 -0.85 -3.75 -19.74
N ILE A 342 0.33 -4.37 -19.69
CA ILE A 342 0.56 -5.59 -18.91
C ILE A 342 0.34 -5.32 -17.43
N LEU A 343 0.95 -4.26 -16.88
CA LEU A 343 0.74 -3.92 -15.47
C LEU A 343 -0.72 -3.51 -15.21
N LEU A 344 -1.30 -2.63 -16.04
CA LEU A 344 -2.71 -2.26 -15.90
C LEU A 344 -3.62 -3.50 -15.90
N GLY A 345 -3.43 -4.42 -16.86
CA GLY A 345 -4.22 -5.65 -16.97
C GLY A 345 -4.04 -6.57 -15.77
N PHE A 346 -2.81 -6.77 -15.29
CA PHE A 346 -2.56 -7.59 -14.11
C PHE A 346 -3.23 -7.00 -12.86
N PHE A 347 -2.97 -5.73 -12.54
CA PHE A 347 -3.54 -5.09 -11.35
C PHE A 347 -5.05 -4.95 -11.45
N PHE A 348 -5.63 -4.81 -12.65
CA PHE A 348 -7.08 -4.84 -12.88
C PHE A 348 -7.72 -6.19 -12.49
N THR A 349 -6.97 -7.28 -12.45
CA THR A 349 -7.51 -8.58 -12.03
C THR A 349 -7.43 -8.81 -10.52
N LEU A 350 -6.65 -8.00 -9.80
CA LEU A 350 -6.46 -8.15 -8.36
C LEU A 350 -7.69 -7.65 -7.60
N ARG A 351 -7.96 -8.29 -6.45
CA ARG A 351 -8.93 -7.77 -5.50
C ARG A 351 -8.30 -6.58 -4.78
N PRO A 352 -9.00 -5.44 -4.69
CA PRO A 352 -8.49 -4.26 -3.99
C PRO A 352 -8.45 -4.44 -2.47
N VAL A 353 -8.89 -5.58 -1.96
CA VAL A 353 -9.22 -5.81 -0.55
C VAL A 353 -8.12 -6.63 0.13
N LEU A 354 -6.85 -6.43 -0.24
CA LEU A 354 -5.75 -7.20 0.35
C LEU A 354 -5.27 -6.56 1.69
N GLY A 355 -5.59 -5.29 1.91
CA GLY A 355 -5.41 -4.57 3.17
C GLY A 355 -6.65 -3.81 3.63
N SER A 356 -6.50 -3.15 4.79
CA SER A 356 -7.61 -2.62 5.60
C SER A 356 -8.47 -1.55 4.91
N VAL A 357 -7.91 -0.79 3.95
CA VAL A 357 -8.60 0.33 3.28
C VAL A 357 -8.19 0.47 1.80
N ARG A 358 -8.34 -0.63 1.06
CA ARG A 358 -8.24 -0.71 -0.41
C ARG A 358 -6.86 -0.50 -1.09
N ASP A 359 -5.74 -0.78 -0.42
CA ASP A 359 -4.35 -0.83 -0.95
C ASP A 359 -4.04 0.08 -2.13
N TRP A 360 -4.36 1.35 -1.97
CA TRP A 360 -4.26 2.32 -3.05
C TRP A 360 -2.86 2.42 -3.64
N ASP A 361 -1.86 2.17 -2.81
CA ASP A 361 -0.44 2.11 -3.10
C ASP A 361 -0.08 0.95 -4.03
N LEU A 362 -0.55 -0.26 -3.75
CA LEU A 362 -0.41 -1.42 -4.62
C LEU A 362 -1.02 -1.11 -5.99
N PHE A 363 -2.21 -0.51 -6.01
CA PHE A 363 -2.91 -0.15 -7.25
C PHE A 363 -2.34 1.10 -7.94
N SER A 364 -1.41 1.82 -7.32
CA SER A 364 -0.72 2.96 -7.93
C SER A 364 0.46 2.55 -8.83
N ILE A 365 0.92 1.30 -8.71
CA ILE A 365 2.09 0.77 -9.43
C ILE A 365 1.99 0.89 -10.96
N PRO A 366 0.84 0.58 -11.61
CA PRO A 366 0.70 0.83 -13.04
C PRO A 366 0.95 2.30 -13.41
N ALA A 367 0.45 3.25 -12.61
CA ALA A 367 0.62 4.68 -12.82
C ALA A 367 2.08 5.14 -12.72
N MET A 368 2.88 4.49 -11.89
CA MET A 368 4.33 4.74 -11.80
C MET A 368 5.09 4.35 -13.07
N LEU A 369 4.49 3.54 -13.96
CA LEU A 369 5.04 3.21 -15.28
C LEU A 369 4.40 4.05 -16.39
N TYR A 370 3.07 4.00 -16.54
CA TYR A 370 2.41 4.61 -17.69
C TYR A 370 2.48 6.13 -17.65
N THR A 371 2.47 6.76 -16.47
CA THR A 371 2.48 8.22 -16.34
C THR A 371 3.79 8.83 -16.82
N PRO A 372 4.98 8.41 -16.31
CA PRO A 372 6.25 8.89 -16.85
C PRO A 372 6.49 8.46 -18.30
N ALA A 373 6.06 7.26 -18.71
CA ALA A 373 6.21 6.81 -20.09
C ALA A 373 5.40 7.69 -21.08
N LEU A 374 4.09 7.85 -20.85
CA LEU A 374 3.24 8.68 -21.70
C LEU A 374 3.65 10.16 -21.63
N GLY A 375 3.96 10.67 -20.43
CA GLY A 375 4.48 12.02 -20.26
C GLY A 375 5.75 12.25 -21.08
N PHE A 376 6.70 11.32 -21.05
CA PHE A 376 7.91 11.39 -21.85
C PHE A 376 7.59 11.39 -23.36
N LEU A 377 6.79 10.43 -23.83
CA LEU A 377 6.45 10.27 -25.24
C LEU A 377 5.72 11.49 -25.83
N ILE A 378 4.77 12.03 -25.08
CA ILE A 378 3.97 13.21 -25.48
C ILE A 378 4.86 14.44 -25.50
N LEU A 379 5.58 14.72 -24.42
CA LEU A 379 6.40 15.93 -24.34
C LEU A 379 7.57 15.90 -25.33
N LYS A 380 8.09 14.72 -25.66
CA LYS A 380 9.13 14.60 -26.69
C LYS A 380 8.61 14.98 -28.07
N ARG A 381 7.39 14.57 -28.43
CA ARG A 381 6.70 14.96 -29.68
C ARG A 381 6.33 16.44 -29.69
N LEU A 382 6.01 17.00 -28.53
CA LEU A 382 5.66 18.42 -28.38
C LEU A 382 6.87 19.35 -28.28
N GLU A 383 8.10 18.84 -28.10
CA GLU A 383 9.30 19.67 -27.88
C GLU A 383 9.57 20.68 -29.01
N ALA A 384 9.13 20.37 -30.23
CA ALA A 384 9.18 21.28 -31.38
C ALA A 384 8.18 22.45 -31.29
N ASN A 385 7.04 22.27 -30.62
CA ASN A 385 5.99 23.28 -30.45
C ASN A 385 5.93 23.75 -28.98
N SER A 386 6.74 24.76 -28.63
CA SER A 386 6.94 25.20 -27.24
C SER A 386 5.66 25.68 -26.56
N GLU A 387 4.77 26.37 -27.27
CA GLU A 387 3.50 26.84 -26.73
C GLU A 387 2.56 25.69 -26.35
N LEU A 388 2.40 24.70 -27.23
CA LEU A 388 1.55 23.54 -26.98
C LEU A 388 2.14 22.64 -25.88
N ALA A 389 3.46 22.46 -25.88
CA ALA A 389 4.17 21.76 -24.81
C ALA A 389 3.94 22.44 -23.46
N LEU A 390 4.01 23.78 -23.41
CA LEU A 390 3.77 24.59 -22.22
C LEU A 390 2.36 24.40 -21.68
N LYS A 391 1.35 24.57 -22.51
CA LYS A 391 -0.05 24.39 -22.11
C LYS A 391 -0.31 22.97 -21.61
N THR A 392 0.26 21.97 -22.26
CA THR A 392 0.13 20.56 -21.84
C THR A 392 0.78 20.31 -20.47
N ILE A 393 2.03 20.73 -20.29
CA ILE A 393 2.79 20.57 -19.04
C ILE A 393 2.08 21.28 -17.89
N LEU A 394 1.67 22.53 -18.08
CA LEU A 394 1.00 23.29 -17.03
C LEU A 394 -0.34 22.68 -16.66
N SER A 395 -1.12 22.21 -17.64
CA SER A 395 -2.38 21.53 -17.36
C SER A 395 -2.16 20.25 -16.55
N LEU A 396 -1.13 19.46 -16.90
CA LEU A 396 -0.75 18.24 -16.18
C LEU A 396 -0.29 18.54 -14.75
N ILE A 397 0.53 19.58 -14.54
CA ILE A 397 1.00 19.98 -13.20
C ILE A 397 -0.17 20.50 -12.37
N LEU A 398 -0.97 21.43 -12.92
CA LEU A 398 -2.08 22.04 -12.20
C LEU A 398 -3.08 20.98 -11.76
N ILE A 399 -3.54 20.11 -12.65
CA ILE A 399 -4.51 19.07 -12.28
C ILE A 399 -3.94 18.11 -11.24
N SER A 400 -2.64 17.79 -11.33
CA SER A 400 -1.97 16.89 -10.40
C SER A 400 -1.82 17.54 -9.02
N ILE A 401 -1.33 18.78 -8.92
CA ILE A 401 -1.23 19.50 -7.65
C ILE A 401 -2.61 19.67 -7.00
N PHE A 402 -3.62 20.05 -7.77
CA PHE A 402 -4.96 20.30 -7.24
C PHE A 402 -5.63 19.08 -6.65
N TYR A 403 -5.21 17.90 -7.08
CA TYR A 403 -5.73 16.64 -6.60
C TYR A 403 -4.85 16.02 -5.50
N THR A 404 -3.53 16.02 -5.72
CA THR A 404 -2.55 15.45 -4.79
C THR A 404 -2.47 16.25 -3.48
N LEU A 405 -2.64 17.58 -3.48
CA LEU A 405 -2.51 18.34 -2.24
C LEU A 405 -3.65 18.04 -1.24
N PRO A 406 -4.95 18.03 -1.63
CA PRO A 406 -6.01 17.55 -0.74
C PRO A 406 -5.78 16.12 -0.25
N TRP A 407 -5.23 15.24 -1.08
CA TRP A 407 -4.88 13.87 -0.69
C TRP A 407 -3.81 13.84 0.41
N LEU A 408 -2.72 14.58 0.26
CA LEU A 408 -1.68 14.72 1.29
C LEU A 408 -2.25 15.34 2.58
N MET A 409 -3.01 16.43 2.45
CA MET A 409 -3.62 17.13 3.59
C MET A 409 -4.63 16.28 4.38
N LEU A 410 -5.32 15.37 3.68
CA LEU A 410 -6.29 14.45 4.26
C LEU A 410 -5.60 13.41 5.14
N ASN A 411 -4.47 12.86 4.70
CA ASN A 411 -3.72 11.85 5.44
C ASN A 411 -2.76 12.47 6.48
N HIS A 412 -2.45 13.77 6.35
CA HIS A 412 -1.70 14.53 7.34
C HIS A 412 -2.48 14.79 8.64
N ARG A 413 -3.82 14.76 8.62
CA ARG A 413 -4.65 14.95 9.83
C ARG A 413 -5.28 13.65 10.26
N GLU A 414 -4.89 13.17 11.45
CA GLU A 414 -5.31 11.88 11.98
C GLU A 414 -6.84 11.74 12.06
N GLU A 415 -7.53 12.78 12.54
CA GLU A 415 -8.99 12.82 12.64
C GLU A 415 -9.66 12.65 11.27
N LYS A 416 -9.16 13.34 10.23
CA LYS A 416 -9.74 13.24 8.88
C LYS A 416 -9.44 11.90 8.23
N MET A 417 -8.22 11.40 8.41
CA MET A 417 -7.79 10.09 7.93
C MET A 417 -8.64 8.98 8.54
N THR A 418 -8.76 8.93 9.87
CA THR A 418 -9.58 7.94 10.58
C THR A 418 -11.06 8.06 10.25
N THR A 419 -11.60 9.29 10.11
CA THR A 419 -12.99 9.52 9.68
C THR A 419 -13.25 8.96 8.28
N ARG A 420 -12.36 9.22 7.31
CA ARG A 420 -12.45 8.66 5.95
C ARG A 420 -12.42 7.15 5.97
N ILE A 421 -11.49 6.58 6.73
CA ILE A 421 -11.34 5.12 6.85
C ILE A 421 -12.63 4.53 7.43
N LYS A 422 -13.10 4.99 8.59
CA LYS A 422 -14.34 4.51 9.22
C LYS A 422 -15.54 4.60 8.28
N HIS A 423 -15.72 5.74 7.62
CA HIS A 423 -16.80 5.93 6.65
C HIS A 423 -16.74 4.89 5.52
N HIS A 424 -15.54 4.66 4.97
CA HIS A 424 -15.33 3.68 3.91
C HIS A 424 -15.64 2.24 4.37
N LEU A 425 -15.19 1.86 5.57
CA LEU A 425 -15.42 0.54 6.15
C LEU A 425 -16.91 0.28 6.38
N ILE A 426 -17.63 1.24 7.00
CA ILE A 426 -19.06 1.13 7.28
C ILE A 426 -19.85 0.98 5.97
N GLN A 427 -19.55 1.79 4.97
CA GLN A 427 -20.28 1.76 3.72
C GLN A 427 -20.11 0.45 2.93
N ASN A 428 -18.96 -0.21 3.08
CA ASN A 428 -18.66 -1.46 2.38
C ASN A 428 -18.86 -2.70 3.25
N GLN A 429 -19.34 -2.56 4.49
CA GLN A 429 -19.42 -3.67 5.44
C GLN A 429 -20.24 -4.85 4.92
N ASP A 430 -21.33 -4.61 4.17
CA ASP A 430 -22.15 -5.70 3.64
C ASP A 430 -21.53 -6.37 2.39
N LYS A 431 -20.79 -5.60 1.59
CA LYS A 431 -20.21 -6.05 0.32
C LYS A 431 -18.85 -6.72 0.50
N GLU A 432 -18.09 -6.23 1.47
CA GLU A 432 -16.70 -6.58 1.76
C GLU A 432 -16.52 -6.85 3.27
N ARG A 433 -17.41 -7.65 3.87
CA ARG A 433 -17.44 -7.98 5.32
C ARG A 433 -16.08 -8.23 5.95
N TRP A 434 -15.27 -9.10 5.34
CA TRP A 434 -13.93 -9.40 5.85
C TRP A 434 -13.04 -8.14 5.89
N ALA A 435 -13.08 -7.31 4.85
CA ALA A 435 -12.27 -6.09 4.76
C ALA A 435 -12.67 -5.07 5.82
N SER A 436 -13.98 -4.82 5.93
CA SER A 436 -14.50 -3.84 6.88
C SER A 436 -14.17 -4.27 8.30
N SER A 437 -14.39 -5.56 8.60
CA SER A 437 -14.00 -6.16 9.88
C SER A 437 -12.49 -6.04 10.14
N TYR A 438 -11.66 -6.40 9.16
CA TYR A 438 -10.21 -6.27 9.26
C TYR A 438 -9.76 -4.82 9.46
N GLY A 439 -10.37 -3.86 8.76
CA GLY A 439 -10.04 -2.46 8.93
C GLY A 439 -10.45 -1.88 10.27
N PHE A 440 -11.58 -2.32 10.84
CA PHE A 440 -11.93 -1.97 12.22
C PHE A 440 -10.97 -2.62 13.23
N LEU A 441 -10.50 -3.84 12.97
CA LEU A 441 -9.41 -4.45 13.76
C LEU A 441 -8.12 -3.61 13.69
N THR A 442 -7.73 -3.13 12.51
CA THR A 442 -6.57 -2.22 12.34
C THR A 442 -6.74 -0.92 13.11
N LEU A 443 -7.93 -0.30 13.05
CA LEU A 443 -8.26 0.88 13.85
C LEU A 443 -8.19 0.58 15.36
N ALA A 444 -8.65 -0.58 15.81
CA ALA A 444 -8.59 -0.99 17.20
C ALA A 444 -7.13 -1.16 17.69
N LYS A 445 -6.29 -1.82 16.89
CA LYS A 445 -4.85 -1.95 17.16
C LYS A 445 -4.15 -0.59 17.24
N TYR A 446 -4.49 0.32 16.34
CA TYR A 446 -3.95 1.68 16.36
C TYR A 446 -4.42 2.47 17.59
N ALA A 447 -5.72 2.47 17.90
CA ALA A 447 -6.26 3.13 19.09
C ALA A 447 -5.63 2.58 20.38
N LYS A 448 -5.41 1.26 20.45
CA LYS A 448 -4.66 0.61 21.52
C LYS A 448 -3.22 1.13 21.63
N ALA A 449 -2.50 1.25 20.51
CA ALA A 449 -1.14 1.81 20.51
C ALA A 449 -1.12 3.27 20.97
N GLN A 450 -2.17 4.04 20.69
CA GLN A 450 -2.37 5.41 21.17
C GLN A 450 -2.93 5.51 22.60
N SER A 451 -3.08 4.39 23.31
CA SER A 451 -3.68 4.34 24.67
C SER A 451 -5.12 4.89 24.75
N ARG A 452 -5.89 4.83 23.65
CA ARG A 452 -7.28 5.30 23.57
C ARG A 452 -8.24 4.14 23.82
N THR A 453 -8.40 3.78 25.09
CA THR A 453 -9.08 2.53 25.51
C THR A 453 -10.50 2.36 24.97
N GLU A 454 -11.36 3.36 25.15
CA GLU A 454 -12.77 3.26 24.71
C GLU A 454 -12.89 3.14 23.19
N GLN A 455 -12.09 3.92 22.45
CA GLN A 455 -12.07 3.84 20.99
C GLN A 455 -11.57 2.48 20.49
N ALA A 456 -10.59 1.88 21.19
CA ALA A 456 -10.09 0.56 20.85
C ALA A 456 -11.17 -0.51 21.06
N LYS A 457 -11.87 -0.48 22.20
CA LYS A 457 -12.99 -1.40 22.50
C LYS A 457 -14.11 -1.29 21.47
N GLU A 458 -14.56 -0.08 21.16
CA GLU A 458 -15.59 0.19 20.15
C GLU A 458 -15.20 -0.40 18.79
N CYS A 459 -13.94 -0.22 18.37
CA CYS A 459 -13.45 -0.75 17.10
C CYS A 459 -13.36 -2.29 17.10
N TYR A 460 -12.93 -2.93 18.21
CA TYR A 460 -12.95 -4.39 18.34
C TYR A 460 -14.37 -4.95 18.27
N GLN A 461 -15.31 -4.34 19.00
CA GLN A 461 -16.72 -4.74 18.99
C GLN A 461 -17.31 -4.61 17.58
N THR A 462 -17.08 -3.48 16.92
CA THR A 462 -17.53 -3.26 15.53
C THR A 462 -16.93 -4.31 14.57
N ALA A 463 -15.64 -4.65 14.73
CA ALA A 463 -15.00 -5.67 13.91
C ALA A 463 -15.66 -7.06 14.09
N ILE A 464 -15.99 -7.42 15.34
CA ILE A 464 -16.70 -8.65 15.70
C ILE A 464 -18.13 -8.65 15.16
N GLU A 465 -18.88 -7.55 15.31
CA GLU A 465 -20.24 -7.42 14.78
C GLU A 465 -20.31 -7.62 13.26
N ILE A 466 -19.36 -7.05 12.51
CA ILE A 466 -19.30 -7.18 11.05
C ILE A 466 -18.94 -8.61 10.63
N ASN A 467 -18.07 -9.29 11.38
CA ASN A 467 -17.64 -10.64 11.08
C ASN A 467 -17.44 -11.48 12.36
N PRO A 468 -18.53 -12.04 12.91
CA PRO A 468 -18.49 -12.76 14.19
C PRO A 468 -17.80 -14.12 14.09
N ASN A 469 -17.62 -14.65 12.88
CA ASN A 469 -16.96 -15.94 12.68
C ASN A 469 -15.46 -15.81 12.41
N TYR A 470 -14.90 -14.60 12.51
CA TYR A 470 -13.47 -14.39 12.32
C TYR A 470 -12.73 -14.47 13.64
N SER A 471 -12.17 -15.67 13.92
CA SER A 471 -11.50 -15.97 15.19
C SER A 471 -10.38 -15.00 15.57
N VAL A 472 -9.75 -14.34 14.59
CA VAL A 472 -8.71 -13.33 14.83
C VAL A 472 -9.27 -12.12 15.58
N ASN A 473 -10.50 -11.67 15.31
CA ASN A 473 -11.07 -10.52 16.01
C ASN A 473 -11.26 -10.82 17.49
N HIS A 474 -11.87 -11.96 17.81
CA HIS A 474 -12.07 -12.45 19.17
C HIS A 474 -10.74 -12.64 19.91
N ARG A 475 -9.74 -13.26 19.24
CA ARG A 475 -8.40 -13.42 19.80
C ARG A 475 -7.76 -12.08 20.15
N GLU A 476 -7.73 -11.14 19.22
CA GLU A 476 -7.08 -9.84 19.43
C GLU A 476 -7.81 -9.01 20.50
N PHE A 477 -9.15 -9.09 20.55
CA PHE A 477 -9.94 -8.42 21.58
C PHE A 477 -9.73 -9.06 22.96
N GLY A 478 -9.73 -10.39 23.06
CA GLY A 478 -9.43 -11.12 24.30
C GLY A 478 -8.04 -10.81 24.85
N ILE A 479 -7.02 -10.76 23.99
CA ILE A 479 -5.67 -10.31 24.39
C ILE A 479 -5.69 -8.89 24.94
N TYR A 480 -6.50 -8.01 24.35
CA TYR A 480 -6.59 -6.62 24.79
C TYR A 480 -7.33 -6.49 26.13
N LEU A 481 -8.47 -7.15 26.29
CA LEU A 481 -9.24 -7.18 27.55
C LEU A 481 -8.40 -7.74 28.70
N TRP A 482 -7.61 -8.78 28.44
CA TRP A 482 -6.70 -9.35 29.44
C TRP A 482 -5.70 -8.32 29.94
N LYS A 483 -5.13 -7.51 29.03
CA LYS A 483 -4.20 -6.43 29.38
C LYS A 483 -4.87 -5.29 30.16
N LEU A 484 -6.18 -5.11 30.02
CA LEU A 484 -6.96 -4.15 30.80
C LEU A 484 -7.37 -4.68 32.16
N GLY A 485 -7.13 -5.97 32.46
CA GLY A 485 -7.54 -6.63 33.69
C GLY A 485 -8.97 -7.20 33.64
N GLU A 486 -9.66 -7.13 32.51
CA GLU A 486 -11.01 -7.66 32.31
C GLU A 486 -10.95 -9.16 31.98
N GLN A 487 -10.47 -9.97 32.93
CA GLN A 487 -10.10 -11.37 32.71
C GLN A 487 -11.26 -12.27 32.26
N GLU A 488 -12.42 -12.17 32.90
CA GLU A 488 -13.59 -13.01 32.53
C GLU A 488 -14.03 -12.74 31.10
N SER A 489 -14.17 -11.47 30.72
CA SER A 489 -14.48 -11.06 29.35
C SER A 489 -13.40 -11.52 28.37
N ALA A 490 -12.12 -11.41 28.75
CA ALA A 490 -11.00 -11.86 27.93
C ALA A 490 -11.02 -13.37 27.66
N ILE A 491 -11.31 -14.16 28.70
CA ILE A 491 -11.45 -15.61 28.59
C ILE A 491 -12.62 -15.96 27.68
N LYS A 492 -13.78 -15.33 27.86
CA LYS A 492 -14.96 -15.56 27.02
C LYS A 492 -14.68 -15.32 25.53
N GLU A 493 -14.02 -14.20 25.20
CA GLU A 493 -13.64 -13.91 23.82
C GLU A 493 -12.63 -14.94 23.28
N MET A 494 -11.67 -15.37 24.11
CA MET A 494 -10.69 -16.38 23.71
C MET A 494 -11.32 -17.78 23.54
N GLU A 495 -12.32 -18.14 24.35
CA GLU A 495 -13.12 -19.37 24.20
C GLU A 495 -13.85 -19.36 22.84
N ILE A 496 -14.49 -18.25 22.47
CA ILE A 496 -15.12 -18.09 21.15
C ILE A 496 -14.08 -18.21 20.04
N ALA A 497 -12.92 -17.56 20.19
CA ALA A 497 -11.83 -17.65 19.21
C ALA A 497 -11.37 -19.11 19.01
N HIS A 498 -11.30 -19.90 20.09
CA HIS A 498 -10.93 -21.31 20.05
C HIS A 498 -12.02 -22.16 19.39
N GLN A 499 -13.31 -21.94 19.72
CA GLN A 499 -14.43 -22.63 19.07
C GLN A 499 -14.45 -22.40 17.55
N LEU A 500 -14.17 -21.16 17.11
CA LEU A 500 -14.12 -20.80 15.70
C LEU A 500 -12.90 -21.39 14.97
N ASN A 501 -11.76 -21.55 15.66
CA ASN A 501 -10.56 -22.12 15.06
C ASN A 501 -9.72 -22.94 16.08
N PRO A 502 -10.13 -24.18 16.37
CA PRO A 502 -9.49 -25.00 17.41
C PRO A 502 -8.07 -25.46 17.03
N LYS A 503 -7.69 -25.34 15.76
CA LYS A 503 -6.36 -25.74 15.24
C LYS A 503 -5.32 -24.62 15.35
N ASP A 504 -5.72 -23.39 15.71
CA ASP A 504 -4.77 -22.30 15.89
C ASP A 504 -4.02 -22.47 17.21
N ALA A 505 -2.81 -23.02 17.13
CA ALA A 505 -1.97 -23.29 18.30
C ALA A 505 -1.72 -22.04 19.18
N LEU A 506 -1.74 -20.83 18.60
CA LEU A 506 -1.60 -19.60 19.37
C LEU A 506 -2.83 -19.35 20.25
N ILE A 507 -4.04 -19.60 19.73
CA ILE A 507 -5.28 -19.44 20.49
C ILE A 507 -5.31 -20.42 21.65
N THR A 508 -5.05 -21.70 21.39
CA THR A 508 -5.01 -22.75 22.43
C THR A 508 -4.00 -22.39 23.52
N LYS A 509 -2.78 -21.99 23.15
CA LYS A 509 -1.75 -21.59 24.12
C LYS A 509 -2.16 -20.40 24.98
N LEU A 510 -2.76 -19.37 24.38
CA LEU A 510 -3.22 -18.18 25.12
C LEU A 510 -4.40 -18.50 26.04
N LEU A 511 -5.35 -19.32 25.58
CA LEU A 511 -6.48 -19.76 26.39
C LEU A 511 -6.04 -20.58 27.61
N SER A 512 -5.12 -21.55 27.41
CA SER A 512 -4.52 -22.31 28.53
C SER A 512 -3.87 -21.38 29.56
N HIS A 513 -3.11 -20.38 29.09
CA HIS A 513 -2.50 -19.40 29.98
C HIS A 513 -3.54 -18.57 30.74
N PHE A 514 -4.61 -18.13 30.07
CA PHE A 514 -5.67 -17.35 30.70
C PHE A 514 -6.39 -18.16 31.80
N TYR A 515 -6.74 -19.43 31.52
CA TYR A 515 -7.34 -20.30 32.53
C TYR A 515 -6.44 -20.51 33.74
N LEU A 516 -5.15 -20.80 33.52
CA LEU A 516 -4.21 -21.01 34.61
C LEU A 516 -4.09 -19.76 35.50
N VAL A 517 -3.78 -18.60 34.92
CA VAL A 517 -3.60 -17.36 35.71
C VAL A 517 -4.88 -16.93 36.42
N HIS A 518 -6.04 -17.06 35.76
CA HIS A 518 -7.31 -16.71 36.38
C HIS A 518 -7.66 -17.67 37.52
N SER A 519 -7.39 -18.97 37.37
CA SER A 519 -7.57 -19.94 38.47
C SER A 519 -6.65 -19.64 39.66
N GLU A 520 -5.39 -19.24 39.44
CA GLU A 520 -4.48 -18.83 40.51
C GLU A 520 -4.98 -17.59 41.25
N GLN A 521 -5.53 -16.61 40.53
CA GLN A 521 -6.13 -15.42 41.12
C GLN A 521 -7.37 -15.75 41.96
N LEU A 522 -8.23 -16.65 41.47
CA LEU A 522 -9.39 -17.13 42.24
C LEU A 522 -8.95 -17.85 43.53
N ILE A 523 -7.87 -18.62 43.47
CA ILE A 523 -7.28 -19.26 44.67
C ILE A 523 -6.83 -18.20 45.69
N GLN A 524 -6.14 -17.16 45.24
CA GLN A 524 -5.69 -16.06 46.11
C GLN A 524 -6.86 -15.31 46.74
N ASN A 525 -7.97 -15.18 46.00
CA ASN A 525 -9.21 -14.56 46.48
C ASN A 525 -10.10 -15.53 47.31
N ASN A 526 -9.60 -16.72 47.64
CA ASN A 526 -10.32 -17.76 48.39
C ASN A 526 -11.61 -18.26 47.69
N GLN A 527 -11.68 -18.16 46.36
CA GLN A 527 -12.77 -18.64 45.50
C GLN A 527 -12.41 -20.01 44.89
N ILE A 528 -12.13 -20.99 45.76
CA ILE A 528 -11.53 -22.29 45.37
C ILE A 528 -12.41 -23.11 44.41
N GLU A 529 -13.72 -23.11 44.61
CA GLU A 529 -14.66 -23.86 43.74
C GLU A 529 -14.66 -23.32 42.31
N GLN A 530 -14.68 -21.99 42.14
CA GLN A 530 -14.59 -21.37 40.81
C GLN A 530 -13.22 -21.63 40.17
N ALA A 531 -12.15 -21.68 40.96
CA ALA A 531 -10.83 -22.03 40.46
C ALA A 531 -10.80 -23.48 39.93
N GLU A 532 -11.53 -24.40 40.55
CA GLU A 532 -11.66 -25.79 40.09
C GLU A 532 -12.29 -25.86 38.69
N ASP A 533 -13.33 -25.06 38.41
CA ASP A 533 -13.98 -25.02 37.09
C ASP A 533 -12.98 -24.65 35.98
N TYR A 534 -12.14 -23.62 36.20
CA TYR A 534 -11.14 -23.20 35.23
C TYR A 534 -9.97 -24.19 35.11
N MET A 535 -9.59 -24.85 36.21
CA MET A 535 -8.60 -25.93 36.17
C MET A 535 -9.12 -27.13 35.37
N GLN A 536 -10.40 -27.46 35.46
CA GLN A 536 -11.03 -28.51 34.63
C GLN A 536 -11.05 -28.11 33.16
N LYS A 537 -11.45 -26.88 32.82
CA LYS A 537 -11.36 -26.35 31.44
C LYS A 537 -9.93 -26.37 30.88
N LEU A 538 -8.94 -26.08 31.72
CA LEU A 538 -7.52 -26.17 31.34
C LEU A 538 -7.11 -27.61 31.01
N PHE A 539 -7.57 -28.59 31.80
CA PHE A 539 -7.35 -30.01 31.53
C PHE A 539 -7.99 -30.43 30.21
N GLU A 540 -9.26 -30.07 29.97
CA GLU A 540 -9.97 -30.39 28.73
C GLU A 540 -9.26 -29.85 27.49
N LEU A 541 -8.66 -28.66 27.60
CA LEU A 541 -7.96 -28.01 26.50
C LEU A 541 -6.60 -28.66 26.17
N ALA A 542 -5.91 -29.21 27.16
CA ALA A 542 -4.58 -29.78 27.01
C ALA A 542 -4.33 -30.96 27.98
N PRO A 543 -5.03 -32.10 27.81
CA PRO A 543 -5.03 -33.20 28.78
C PRO A 543 -3.68 -33.94 28.85
N GLU A 544 -2.90 -33.88 27.78
CA GLU A 544 -1.58 -34.54 27.66
C GLU A 544 -0.41 -33.61 28.07
N SER A 545 -0.69 -32.37 28.50
CA SER A 545 0.36 -31.43 28.88
C SER A 545 0.90 -31.74 30.28
N ASP A 546 2.18 -32.13 30.36
CA ASP A 546 2.92 -32.36 31.62
C ASP A 546 2.83 -31.14 32.58
N GLU A 547 2.81 -29.92 32.03
CA GLU A 547 2.64 -28.69 32.82
C GLU A 547 1.24 -28.58 33.43
N VAL A 548 0.20 -28.94 32.67
CA VAL A 548 -1.20 -28.90 33.12
C VAL A 548 -1.47 -29.98 34.16
N LEU A 549 -0.98 -31.20 33.93
CA LEU A 549 -1.12 -32.31 34.88
C LEU A 549 -0.45 -31.99 36.22
N LYS A 550 0.76 -31.44 36.21
CA LYS A 550 1.43 -30.95 37.43
C LYS A 550 0.64 -29.86 38.16
N ALA A 551 0.04 -28.93 37.42
CA ALA A 551 -0.78 -27.87 38.01
C ALA A 551 -2.02 -28.44 38.71
N LEU A 552 -2.71 -29.42 38.10
CA LEU A 552 -3.87 -30.10 38.66
C LEU A 552 -3.53 -30.94 39.89
N ILE A 553 -2.43 -31.72 39.84
CA ILE A 553 -1.94 -32.48 41.00
C ILE A 553 -1.70 -31.53 42.17
N ARG A 554 -1.00 -30.42 41.94
CA ARG A 554 -0.76 -29.40 42.98
C ARG A 554 -2.07 -28.80 43.50
N PHE A 555 -3.02 -28.49 42.61
CA PHE A 555 -4.32 -27.94 42.99
C PHE A 555 -5.09 -28.85 43.94
N TYR A 556 -5.27 -30.12 43.57
CA TYR A 556 -6.01 -31.09 44.41
C TYR A 556 -5.22 -31.59 45.62
N LYS A 557 -3.91 -31.35 45.69
CA LYS A 557 -3.10 -31.65 46.88
C LYS A 557 -3.14 -30.53 47.92
N VAL A 558 -3.07 -29.28 47.46
CA VAL A 558 -2.82 -28.12 48.33
C VAL A 558 -4.06 -27.24 48.54
N HIS A 559 -4.82 -26.98 47.47
CA HIS A 559 -5.86 -25.95 47.47
C HIS A 559 -7.26 -26.53 47.63
N LEU A 560 -7.52 -27.71 47.05
CA LEU A 560 -8.77 -28.46 47.24
C LEU A 560 -8.47 -29.96 47.46
N PRO A 561 -8.06 -30.36 48.68
CA PRO A 561 -7.64 -31.74 48.99
C PRO A 561 -8.63 -32.81 48.50
N ASN A 562 -8.25 -33.53 47.44
CA ASN A 562 -9.02 -34.62 46.87
C ASN A 562 -8.05 -35.75 46.41
N PRO A 563 -7.75 -36.74 47.28
CA PRO A 563 -6.78 -37.78 47.00
C PRO A 563 -7.12 -38.66 45.79
N GLU A 564 -8.40 -38.80 45.45
CA GLU A 564 -8.83 -39.57 44.28
C GLU A 564 -8.47 -38.84 42.98
N LYS A 565 -8.77 -37.54 42.92
CA LYS A 565 -8.42 -36.71 41.76
C LYS A 565 -6.90 -36.52 41.65
N GLU A 566 -6.20 -36.33 42.76
CA GLU A 566 -4.72 -36.26 42.79
C GLU A 566 -4.10 -37.51 42.14
N ARG A 567 -4.47 -38.71 42.62
CA ARG A 567 -3.97 -39.99 42.06
C ARG A 567 -4.34 -40.19 40.59
N TYR A 568 -5.53 -39.73 40.21
CA TYR A 568 -5.98 -39.79 38.81
C TYR A 568 -5.03 -39.00 37.89
N TYR A 569 -4.71 -37.75 38.24
CA TYR A 569 -3.80 -36.94 37.43
C TYR A 569 -2.34 -37.40 37.54
N GLU A 570 -1.88 -37.91 38.69
CA GLU A 570 -0.55 -38.55 38.83
C GLU A 570 -0.39 -39.73 37.87
N LYS A 571 -1.41 -40.59 37.76
CA LYS A 571 -1.38 -41.72 36.84
C LYS A 571 -1.30 -41.28 35.38
N LEU A 572 -2.09 -40.28 34.98
CA LEU A 572 -2.04 -39.74 33.62
C LEU A 572 -0.67 -39.13 33.30
N HIS A 573 -0.08 -38.47 34.29
CA HIS A 573 1.24 -37.85 34.18
C HIS A 573 2.36 -38.87 33.98
N ASP A 574 2.32 -39.97 34.72
CA ASP A 574 3.31 -41.05 34.61
C ASP A 574 3.16 -41.84 33.30
N GLN A 575 1.92 -42.04 32.82
CA GLN A 575 1.64 -42.70 31.54
C GLN A 575 2.16 -41.92 30.31
N GLY A 576 2.30 -40.60 30.40
CA GLY A 576 2.87 -39.78 29.32
C GLY A 576 4.39 -39.83 29.20
N ARG A 577 5.08 -40.56 30.09
CA ARG A 577 6.56 -40.65 30.16
C ARG A 577 7.13 -42.01 29.74
N GLU A 578 6.28 -43.03 29.60
CA GLU A 578 6.61 -44.34 29.00
C GLU A 578 6.49 -44.27 27.48
#